data_AF-A0A1B6LM47-F1
#
_entry.id   AF-A0A1B6LM47-F1
#
_cell.length_a   1.000
_cell.length_b   1.000
_cell.length_c   1.000
_cell.angle_alpha   90.00
_cell.angle_beta   90.00
_cell.angle_gamma   90.00
#
_symmetry.space_group_name_H-M   'P 1'
#
loop_
_entity.id
_entity.type
_entity.pdbx_description
1 polymer ?
#
loop_
_entity_poly.entity_id
_entity_poly.type
_entity_poly.pdbx_seq_one_letter_code
_entity_poly.pdbx_strand_id
1 'polypeptide(L)'
;KEIAITLLNSQRTLEYPRPYTPNMIPIGGAHMSSHMTPLPQDIKVFFDNAKEGVIYFSLGTFAPAHIMPSKYIQAFVSAFKKLPHKVLWKIELDNIPGLPKNVMLTKWVPQPTV
;
A
#
# COMPACT_ATOMS: atom_id res chain seq x y z
N LYS A 1 -25.69 2.25 26.94
CA LYS A 1 -24.38 2.96 26.98
C LYS A 1 -24.52 4.19 26.08
N GLU A 2 -24.33 5.39 26.63
CA GLU A 2 -24.30 6.63 25.84
C GLU A 2 -22.86 6.96 25.45
N ILE A 3 -22.63 7.34 24.19
CA ILE A 3 -21.30 7.71 23.67
C ILE A 3 -21.15 9.24 23.74
N ALA A 4 -20.30 9.72 24.65
CA ALA A 4 -20.10 11.15 24.87
C ALA A 4 -19.37 11.85 23.71
N ILE A 5 -18.40 11.18 23.07
CA ILE A 5 -17.60 11.70 21.94
C ILE A 5 -17.30 10.57 20.96
N THR A 6 -17.37 10.86 19.66
CA THR A 6 -16.91 9.99 18.58
C THR A 6 -15.83 10.73 17.78
N LEU A 7 -14.60 10.23 17.82
CA LEU A 7 -13.50 10.74 17.01
C LEU A 7 -13.48 10.02 15.66
N LEU A 8 -13.58 10.77 14.57
CA LEU A 8 -13.65 10.23 13.22
C LEU A 8 -12.31 10.48 12.52
N ASN A 9 -11.62 9.44 12.04
CA ASN A 9 -10.45 9.62 11.17
C ASN A 9 -10.91 10.01 9.75
N SER A 10 -11.53 11.17 9.64
CA SER A 10 -12.12 11.72 8.44
C SER A 10 -11.78 13.19 8.26
N GLN A 11 -11.80 13.64 7.00
CA GLN A 11 -11.57 15.03 6.64
C GLN A 11 -12.76 15.55 5.84
N ARG A 12 -13.43 16.60 6.36
CA ARG A 12 -14.69 17.11 5.78
C ARG A 12 -14.59 17.53 4.32
N THR A 13 -13.42 17.99 3.87
CA THR A 13 -13.20 18.42 2.48
C THR A 13 -13.02 17.26 1.50
N LEU A 14 -12.77 16.05 2.00
CA LEU A 14 -12.54 14.85 1.18
C LEU A 14 -13.73 13.87 1.20
N GLU A 15 -14.69 14.08 2.09
CA GLU A 15 -15.84 13.21 2.26
C GLU A 15 -17.12 13.80 1.64
N TYR A 16 -18.08 12.92 1.35
CA TYR A 16 -19.42 13.34 1.01
C TYR A 16 -20.05 14.14 2.17
N PRO A 17 -20.80 15.23 1.86
CA PRO A 17 -21.53 15.98 2.87
C PRO A 17 -22.54 15.09 3.59
N ARG A 18 -22.46 15.07 4.92
CA ARG A 18 -23.40 14.36 5.80
C ARG A 18 -23.57 15.13 7.12
N PRO A 19 -24.74 15.06 7.76
CA PRO A 19 -24.95 15.69 9.06
C PRO A 19 -24.09 15.02 10.14
N TYR A 20 -23.52 15.82 11.03
CA TYR A 20 -22.83 15.38 12.24
C TYR A 20 -23.60 15.83 13.47
N THR A 21 -23.70 14.95 14.46
CA THR A 21 -24.10 15.36 15.80
C THR A 21 -22.95 16.11 16.48
N PRO A 22 -23.23 17.00 17.44
CA PRO A 22 -22.17 17.80 18.08
C PRO A 22 -21.04 17.00 18.74
N ASN A 23 -21.29 15.74 19.11
CA ASN A 23 -20.31 14.84 19.69
C ASN A 23 -19.40 14.13 18.67
N MET A 24 -19.60 14.32 17.35
CA MET A 24 -18.75 13.75 16.31
C MET A 24 -17.68 14.74 15.88
N ILE A 25 -16.42 14.42 16.16
CA ILE A 25 -15.27 15.29 15.92
C ILE A 25 -14.35 14.65 14.86
N PRO A 26 -14.28 15.20 13.63
CA PRO A 26 -13.32 14.77 12.61
C PRO A 26 -11.89 15.13 13.03
N ILE A 27 -11.01 14.13 13.04
CA ILE A 27 -9.58 14.19 13.37
C ILE A 27 -8.76 13.48 12.29
N GLY A 28 -9.05 13.79 11.01
CA GLY A 28 -8.41 13.16 9.86
C GLY A 28 -6.89 13.10 9.95
N GLY A 29 -6.31 12.03 9.43
CA GLY A 29 -4.86 11.81 9.47
C GLY A 29 -4.37 11.15 10.74
N ALA A 30 -5.23 10.56 11.56
CA ALA A 30 -4.86 9.86 12.79
C ALA A 30 -3.86 8.70 12.61
N HIS A 31 -3.68 8.23 11.36
CA HIS A 31 -2.73 7.18 10.97
C HIS A 31 -1.38 7.74 10.50
N MET A 32 -1.25 9.05 10.34
CA MET A 32 -0.03 9.69 9.87
C MET A 32 0.95 9.85 11.03
N SER A 33 2.18 9.38 10.83
CA SER A 33 3.28 9.56 11.78
C SER A 33 4.06 10.83 11.46
N SER A 34 4.51 11.56 12.48
CA SER A 34 5.50 12.64 12.34
C SER A 34 6.92 12.11 12.06
N HIS A 35 7.14 10.81 12.29
CA HIS A 35 8.42 10.14 12.06
C HIS A 35 8.28 9.14 10.91
N MET A 36 9.11 9.32 9.87
CA MET A 36 9.19 8.39 8.74
C MET A 36 10.38 7.45 8.92
N THR A 37 10.13 6.15 8.90
CA THR A 37 11.18 5.13 8.96
C THR A 37 11.82 4.99 7.59
N PRO A 38 13.14 5.22 7.43
CA PRO A 38 13.81 5.10 6.13
C PRO A 38 13.55 3.76 5.44
N LEU A 39 13.54 3.76 4.11
CA LEU A 39 13.45 2.53 3.34
C LEU A 39 14.65 1.61 3.64
N PRO A 40 14.43 0.28 3.69
CA PRO A 40 15.51 -0.70 3.68
C PRO A 40 16.48 -0.47 2.51
N GLN A 41 17.77 -0.72 2.72
CA GLN A 41 18.82 -0.33 1.77
C GLN A 41 18.66 -1.00 0.40
N ASP A 42 18.25 -2.26 0.37
CA ASP A 42 17.94 -3.02 -0.84
C ASP A 42 16.79 -2.39 -1.64
N ILE A 43 15.72 -1.97 -0.96
CA ILE A 43 14.58 -1.27 -1.57
C ILE A 43 15.00 0.12 -2.06
N LYS A 44 15.78 0.84 -1.27
CA LYS A 44 16.31 2.15 -1.68
C LYS A 44 17.15 2.04 -2.95
N VAL A 45 18.07 1.08 -3.02
CA VAL A 45 18.88 0.83 -4.22
C VAL A 45 18.01 0.41 -5.41
N PHE A 46 16.97 -0.40 -5.18
CA PHE A 46 16.01 -0.74 -6.22
C PHE A 46 15.33 0.50 -6.81
N PHE A 47 14.92 1.45 -5.94
CA PHE A 47 14.26 2.71 -6.30
C PHE A 47 15.20 3.68 -7.00
N ASP A 48 16.39 3.92 -6.44
CA ASP A 48 17.39 4.83 -7.00
C ASP A 48 17.81 4.43 -8.43
N ASN A 49 17.75 3.13 -8.75
CA ASN A 49 18.08 2.60 -10.08
C ASN A 49 16.88 2.55 -11.06
N ALA A 50 15.73 3.12 -10.71
CA ALA A 50 14.52 3.12 -11.55
C ALA A 50 14.49 4.37 -12.46
N LYS A 51 14.87 4.23 -13.74
CA LYS A 51 14.94 5.37 -14.68
C LYS A 51 13.54 5.86 -15.09
N GLU A 52 12.61 4.93 -15.23
CA GLU A 52 11.23 5.17 -15.64
C GLU A 52 10.30 5.38 -14.43
N GLY A 53 10.83 5.40 -13.21
CA GLY A 53 10.07 5.51 -11.97
C GLY A 53 9.66 4.16 -11.36
N VAL A 54 9.02 4.25 -10.20
CA VAL A 54 8.66 3.10 -9.36
C VAL A 54 7.15 3.04 -9.16
N ILE A 55 6.61 1.82 -9.18
CA ILE A 55 5.24 1.51 -8.77
C ILE A 55 5.33 0.69 -7.49
N TYR A 56 4.74 1.19 -6.42
CA TYR A 56 4.48 0.37 -5.23
C TYR A 56 3.10 -0.27 -5.34
N PHE A 57 3.03 -1.60 -5.23
CA PHE A 57 1.79 -2.35 -5.30
C PHE A 57 1.60 -3.21 -4.03
N SER A 58 0.47 -2.99 -3.36
CA SER A 58 0.07 -3.69 -2.13
C SER A 58 -1.45 -3.79 -2.09
N LEU A 59 -1.98 -4.97 -1.70
CA LEU A 59 -3.41 -5.17 -1.43
C LEU A 59 -3.73 -5.10 0.07
N GLY A 60 -2.80 -4.60 0.88
CA GLY A 60 -2.91 -4.58 2.33
C GLY A 60 -2.88 -5.98 2.94
N THR A 61 -3.55 -6.13 4.07
CA THR A 61 -3.66 -7.41 4.80
C THR A 61 -4.94 -8.18 4.48
N PHE A 62 -5.91 -7.53 3.82
CA PHE A 62 -7.24 -8.10 3.57
C PHE A 62 -7.25 -9.14 2.44
N ALA A 63 -6.28 -9.08 1.52
CA ALA A 63 -6.15 -10.03 0.42
C ALA A 63 -4.82 -10.80 0.53
N PRO A 64 -4.71 -11.77 1.46
CA PRO A 64 -3.45 -12.46 1.69
C PRO A 64 -3.13 -13.41 0.52
N ALA A 65 -1.84 -13.54 0.20
CA ALA A 65 -1.41 -14.30 -0.97
C ALA A 65 -1.84 -15.78 -0.95
N HIS A 66 -1.89 -16.41 0.23
CA HIS A 66 -2.16 -17.84 0.37
C HIS A 66 -3.59 -18.26 -0.04
N ILE A 67 -4.55 -17.32 -0.01
CA ILE A 67 -5.92 -17.58 -0.50
C ILE A 67 -6.15 -17.05 -1.91
N MET A 68 -5.18 -16.34 -2.49
CA MET A 68 -5.33 -15.75 -3.81
C MET A 68 -5.19 -16.84 -4.88
N PRO A 69 -6.23 -17.07 -5.71
CA PRO A 69 -6.11 -18.01 -6.82
C PRO A 69 -4.95 -17.65 -7.76
N SER A 70 -4.18 -18.65 -8.18
CA SER A 70 -2.98 -18.48 -9.01
C SER A 70 -3.24 -17.67 -10.28
N LYS A 71 -4.43 -17.78 -10.87
CA LYS A 71 -4.84 -17.00 -12.05
C LYS A 71 -4.73 -15.48 -11.83
N TYR A 72 -4.98 -14.97 -10.63
CA TYR A 72 -4.89 -13.54 -10.33
C TYR A 72 -3.44 -13.11 -10.14
N ILE A 73 -2.63 -13.92 -9.46
CA ILE A 73 -1.18 -13.70 -9.34
C ILE A 73 -0.56 -13.62 -10.75
N GLN A 74 -0.91 -14.57 -11.63
CA GLN A 74 -0.41 -14.61 -13.00
C GLN A 74 -0.93 -13.45 -13.87
N ALA A 75 -2.15 -12.96 -13.61
CA ALA A 75 -2.65 -11.74 -14.24
C ALA A 75 -1.81 -10.51 -13.87
N PHE A 76 -1.45 -10.35 -12.59
CA PHE A 76 -0.55 -9.27 -12.14
C PHE A 76 0.85 -9.39 -12.73
N VAL A 77 1.44 -10.60 -12.72
CA VAL A 77 2.72 -10.88 -13.40
C VAL A 77 2.68 -10.44 -14.87
N SER A 78 1.61 -10.82 -15.57
CA SER A 78 1.41 -10.49 -16.99
C SER A 78 1.24 -8.99 -17.23
N ALA A 79 0.61 -8.27 -16.29
CA ALA A 79 0.46 -6.83 -16.33
C ALA A 79 1.81 -6.12 -16.07
N PHE A 80 2.50 -6.48 -14.98
CA PHE A 80 3.76 -5.86 -14.59
C PHE A 80 4.87 -6.06 -15.64
N LYS A 81 4.87 -7.20 -16.33
CA LYS A 81 5.81 -7.46 -17.43
C LYS A 81 5.70 -6.46 -18.59
N LYS A 82 4.52 -5.86 -18.79
CA LYS A 82 4.26 -4.89 -19.86
C LYS A 82 4.61 -3.45 -19.45
N LEU A 83 4.89 -3.20 -18.17
CA LEU A 83 5.18 -1.87 -17.67
C LEU A 83 6.69 -1.56 -17.82
N PRO A 84 7.06 -0.34 -18.24
CA PRO A 84 8.47 0.07 -18.29
C PRO A 84 9.05 0.39 -16.91
N HIS A 85 8.18 0.56 -15.90
CA HIS A 85 8.54 0.94 -14.53
C HIS A 85 9.07 -0.25 -13.73
N LYS A 86 9.85 0.05 -12.69
CA LYS A 86 10.12 -0.91 -11.63
C LYS A 86 8.92 -1.06 -10.71
N VAL A 87 8.62 -2.27 -10.27
CA VAL A 87 7.46 -2.56 -9.41
C VAL A 87 7.94 -3.18 -8.10
N LEU A 88 7.69 -2.52 -6.98
CA LEU A 88 7.80 -3.11 -5.66
C LEU A 88 6.45 -3.75 -5.32
N TRP A 89 6.39 -5.09 -5.33
CA TRP A 89 5.19 -5.83 -5.02
C TRP A 89 5.25 -6.36 -3.58
N LYS A 90 4.45 -5.78 -2.69
CA LYS A 90 4.24 -6.33 -1.35
C LYS A 90 3.31 -7.55 -1.45
N ILE A 91 3.85 -8.74 -1.17
CA ILE A 91 3.10 -10.00 -1.16
C ILE A 91 3.81 -11.03 -0.26
N GLU A 92 3.05 -11.88 0.42
CA GLU A 92 3.58 -12.91 1.32
C GLU A 92 4.09 -14.17 0.59
N LEU A 93 4.84 -13.99 -0.51
CA LEU A 93 5.43 -15.08 -1.30
C LEU A 93 6.91 -14.84 -1.54
N ASP A 94 7.72 -15.89 -1.40
CA ASP A 94 9.17 -15.84 -1.66
C ASP A 94 9.50 -15.95 -3.15
N ASN A 95 8.63 -16.60 -3.93
CA ASN A 95 8.81 -16.78 -5.37
C ASN A 95 7.46 -16.82 -6.09
N ILE A 96 7.44 -16.27 -7.31
CA ILE A 96 6.28 -16.32 -8.22
C ILE A 96 6.79 -16.80 -9.59
N PRO A 97 6.26 -17.90 -10.15
CA PRO A 97 6.65 -18.37 -11.47
C PRO A 97 6.46 -17.28 -12.53
N GLY A 98 7.50 -17.04 -13.33
CA GLY A 98 7.47 -16.06 -14.41
C GLY A 98 7.59 -14.60 -13.97
N LEU A 99 8.02 -14.34 -12.72
CA LEU A 99 8.24 -12.98 -12.23
C LEU A 99 9.20 -12.21 -13.16
N PRO A 100 8.79 -11.06 -13.71
CA PRO A 100 9.62 -10.31 -14.64
C PRO A 100 10.70 -9.53 -13.89
N LYS A 101 11.80 -9.23 -14.58
CA LYS A 101 13.00 -8.60 -13.98
C LYS A 101 12.76 -7.21 -13.40
N ASN A 102 11.70 -6.53 -13.82
CA ASN A 102 11.32 -5.21 -13.31
C ASN A 102 10.52 -5.29 -12.00
N VAL A 103 10.18 -6.47 -11.49
CA VAL A 103 9.42 -6.65 -10.25
C VAL A 103 10.32 -7.16 -9.14
N MET A 104 10.26 -6.54 -7.96
CA MET A 104 10.85 -7.01 -6.72
C MET A 104 9.75 -7.36 -5.72
N LEU A 105 9.84 -8.54 -5.12
CA LEU A 105 8.91 -8.96 -4.07
C LEU A 105 9.40 -8.48 -2.71
N THR A 106 8.47 -8.05 -1.86
CA THR A 106 8.75 -7.83 -0.44
C THR A 106 7.61 -8.34 0.42
N LYS A 107 7.93 -8.89 1.59
CA LYS A 107 6.91 -9.25 2.60
C LYS A 107 6.46 -8.02 3.39
N TRP A 108 7.33 -7.01 3.53
CA TRP A 108 7.08 -5.83 4.35
C TRP A 108 7.94 -4.64 3.93
N VAL A 109 7.38 -3.43 4.07
CA VAL A 109 8.08 -2.16 3.84
C VAL A 109 7.40 -1.08 4.70
N PRO A 110 8.12 -0.06 5.22
CA PRO A 110 7.48 1.06 5.89
C PRO A 110 6.68 1.88 4.87
N GLN A 111 5.40 1.54 4.71
CA GLN A 111 4.52 2.12 3.68
C GLN A 111 4.45 3.66 3.67
N PRO A 112 4.51 4.39 4.79
CA PRO A 112 4.56 5.86 4.77
C PRO A 112 5.82 6.46 4.13
N THR A 113 6.86 5.65 3.92
CA THR A 113 8.17 6.10 3.38
C THR A 113 8.42 5.57 1.97
N VAL A 114 7.50 4.76 1.43
CA VAL A 114 7.48 4.36 0.02
C VAL A 114 6.95 5.50 -0.82
#